data_AF-A0A9P6H339-F1
#
_entry.id   AF-A0A9P6H339-F1
#
_cell.length_a   1.000
_cell.length_b   1.000
_cell.length_c   1.000
_cell.angle_alpha   90.00
_cell.angle_beta   90.00
_cell.angle_gamma   90.00
#
_symmetry.space_group_name_H-M   'P 1'
#
loop_
_entity.id
_entity.type
_entity.pdbx_description
1 polymer ?
#
loop_
_entity_poly.entity_id
_entity_poly.type
_entity_poly.pdbx_seq_one_letter_code
_entity_poly.pdbx_strand_id
1 'polypeptide(L)'
;MIQDINRQELTIQAALGLVKLSKEGKEDECEFMRNKKTDFQNTVLKDVFDLTMYPSSQTKMDLSIMLDLSTRTIQIWFQNERRNRKEQMASNPSKINTEKFEVSALILWRIYEKAKMKSKK
;
A
#
# COMPACT_ATOMS: atom_id res chain seq x y z
N MET A 1 -12.84 -17.17 16.59
CA MET A 1 -11.58 -16.83 15.91
C MET A 1 -11.83 -16.31 14.49
N ILE A 2 -12.38 -17.10 13.57
CA ILE A 2 -12.68 -16.64 12.18
C ILE A 2 -13.71 -15.49 12.16
N GLN A 3 -14.78 -15.59 12.97
CA GLN A 3 -15.80 -14.53 13.08
C GLN A 3 -15.21 -13.17 13.55
N ASP A 4 -14.19 -13.20 14.41
CA ASP A 4 -13.53 -11.99 14.91
C ASP A 4 -12.65 -11.35 13.83
N ILE A 5 -11.92 -12.16 13.05
CA ILE A 5 -11.14 -11.69 11.90
C ILE A 5 -12.05 -11.01 10.86
N ASN A 6 -13.18 -11.63 10.52
CA ASN A 6 -14.13 -11.06 9.56
C ASN A 6 -14.73 -9.74 10.08
N ARG A 7 -15.04 -9.67 11.38
CA ARG A 7 -15.52 -8.44 12.01
C ARG A 7 -14.48 -7.32 11.93
N GLN A 8 -13.21 -7.63 12.20
CA GLN A 8 -12.12 -6.66 12.10
C GLN A 8 -11.92 -6.18 10.67
N GLU A 9 -11.92 -7.08 9.69
CA GLU A 9 -11.83 -6.74 8.26
C GLU A 9 -12.93 -5.75 7.86
N LEU A 10 -14.20 -6.08 8.16
CA LEU A 10 -15.34 -5.21 7.85
C LEU A 10 -15.24 -3.84 8.53
N THR A 11 -14.80 -3.82 9.79
CA THR A 11 -14.62 -2.56 10.54
C THR A 11 -13.58 -1.66 9.88
N ILE A 12 -12.46 -2.23 9.44
CA ILE A 12 -11.39 -1.47 8.79
C ILE A 12 -11.84 -1.00 7.41
N GLN A 13 -12.51 -1.84 6.62
CA GLN A 13 -13.07 -1.46 5.32
C GLN A 13 -14.06 -0.30 5.46
N ALA A 14 -14.97 -0.37 6.45
CA ALA A 14 -15.90 0.71 6.74
C ALA A 14 -15.17 2.01 7.12
N ALA A 15 -14.15 1.92 7.98
CA ALA A 15 -13.35 3.08 8.37
C ALA A 15 -12.63 3.72 7.17
N LEU A 16 -12.01 2.92 6.29
CA LEU A 16 -11.38 3.41 5.07
C LEU A 16 -12.40 4.07 4.14
N GLY A 17 -13.58 3.48 3.98
CA GLY A 17 -14.68 4.04 3.20
C GLY A 17 -15.14 5.42 3.73
N LEU A 18 -15.30 5.56 5.04
CA LEU A 18 -15.66 6.84 5.66
C LEU A 18 -14.59 7.91 5.43
N VAL A 19 -13.31 7.56 5.56
CA VAL A 19 -12.21 8.50 5.31
C VAL A 19 -12.17 8.89 3.83
N LYS A 20 -12.40 7.96 2.91
CA LYS A 20 -12.46 8.25 1.47
C LYS A 20 -13.54 9.28 1.16
N LEU A 21 -14.76 9.08 1.67
CA LEU A 21 -15.87 10.03 1.49
C LEU A 21 -15.55 11.41 2.06
N SER A 22 -14.79 11.48 3.16
CA SER A 22 -14.37 12.77 3.72
C SER A 22 -13.31 13.52 2.89
N LYS A 23 -12.64 12.83 1.97
CA LYS A 23 -11.57 13.36 1.11
C LYS A 23 -12.02 13.61 -0.35
N GLU A 24 -13.23 13.17 -0.72
CA GLU A 24 -13.78 13.37 -2.07
C GLU A 24 -13.79 14.87 -2.43
N GLY A 25 -13.10 15.22 -3.52
CA GLY A 25 -12.93 16.60 -4.00
C GLY A 25 -11.55 17.24 -3.78
N LYS A 26 -10.60 16.57 -3.10
CA LYS A 26 -9.23 17.08 -2.87
C LYS A 26 -8.12 16.31 -3.60
N GLU A 27 -8.44 15.32 -4.43
CA GLU A 27 -7.45 14.40 -4.99
C GLU A 27 -6.52 15.04 -6.04
N ASP A 28 -6.92 16.17 -6.64
CA ASP A 28 -6.25 16.73 -7.83
C ASP A 28 -5.26 17.89 -7.55
N GLU A 29 -5.32 18.57 -6.41
CA GLU A 29 -4.59 19.85 -6.25
C GLU A 29 -3.10 19.73 -5.87
N CYS A 30 -2.60 18.54 -5.51
CA CYS A 30 -1.21 18.33 -5.09
C CYS A 30 -0.51 17.19 -5.83
N GLU A 31 -0.95 16.86 -7.05
CA GLU A 31 -0.54 15.66 -7.78
C GLU A 31 0.95 15.64 -8.21
N PHE A 32 1.63 16.80 -8.24
CA PHE A 32 2.96 16.93 -8.87
C PHE A 32 4.10 17.39 -7.95
N MET A 33 3.84 17.71 -6.68
CA MET A 33 4.93 18.08 -5.78
C MET A 33 5.74 16.83 -5.40
N ARG A 34 6.98 16.76 -5.87
CA ARG A 34 7.92 15.66 -5.62
C ARG A 34 8.35 15.67 -4.14
N ASN A 35 7.46 15.24 -3.27
CA ASN A 35 7.76 15.09 -1.85
C ASN A 35 8.51 13.77 -1.62
N LYS A 36 9.65 13.85 -0.93
CA LYS A 36 10.39 12.67 -0.49
C LYS A 36 9.53 11.93 0.53
N LYS A 37 9.17 10.68 0.23
CA LYS A 37 8.44 9.82 1.17
C LYS A 37 9.25 9.62 2.44
N THR A 38 8.57 9.56 3.57
CA THR A 38 9.18 9.27 4.87
C THR A 38 9.66 7.82 4.92
N ASP A 39 10.58 7.51 5.83
CA ASP A 39 11.06 6.13 6.03
C ASP A 39 9.93 5.21 6.50
N PHE A 40 8.99 5.74 7.28
CA PHE A 40 7.75 5.06 7.64
C PHE A 40 6.93 4.65 6.41
N GLN A 41 6.64 5.60 5.51
CA GLN A 41 5.89 5.32 4.27
C GLN A 41 6.61 4.29 3.40
N ASN A 42 7.94 4.42 3.24
CA ASN A 42 8.72 3.44 2.46
C ASN A 42 8.71 2.04 3.10
N THR A 43 8.74 1.95 4.42
CA THR A 43 8.71 0.66 5.15
C THR A 43 7.39 -0.06 4.91
N VAL A 44 6.25 0.62 5.03
CA VAL A 44 4.93 0.03 4.76
C VAL A 44 4.85 -0.45 3.30
N LEU A 45 5.31 0.37 2.35
CA LEU A 45 5.26 0.01 0.93
C LEU A 45 6.12 -1.22 0.59
N LYS A 46 7.31 -1.34 1.20
CA LYS A 46 8.18 -2.52 1.06
C LYS A 46 7.56 -3.78 1.66
N ASP A 47 7.02 -3.70 2.88
CA ASP A 47 6.38 -4.84 3.53
C ASP A 47 5.17 -5.35 2.72
N VAL A 48 4.41 -4.46 2.04
CA VAL A 48 3.34 -4.88 1.12
C VAL A 48 3.90 -5.44 -0.20
N PHE A 49 4.98 -4.88 -0.73
CA PHE A 49 5.62 -5.38 -1.95
C PHE A 49 6.10 -6.83 -1.82
N ASP A 50 6.59 -7.20 -0.63
CA ASP A 50 7.01 -8.57 -0.33
C ASP A 50 5.83 -9.55 -0.28
N LEU A 51 4.60 -9.07 -0.01
CA LEU A 51 3.38 -9.87 -0.15
C LEU A 51 2.88 -9.94 -1.60
N THR A 52 2.88 -8.80 -2.29
CA THR A 52 2.50 -8.72 -3.70
C THR A 52 3.22 -7.59 -4.42
N MET A 53 3.92 -7.94 -5.49
CA MET A 53 4.57 -6.98 -6.39
C MET A 53 3.54 -6.23 -7.27
N TYR A 54 2.30 -6.73 -7.34
CA TYR A 54 1.22 -6.24 -8.19
C TYR A 54 -0.05 -6.04 -7.37
N PRO A 55 -0.13 -5.00 -6.53
CA PRO A 55 -1.33 -4.72 -5.75
C PRO A 55 -2.52 -4.37 -6.66
N SER A 56 -3.73 -4.79 -6.25
CA SER A 56 -4.98 -4.44 -6.91
C SER A 56 -5.27 -2.93 -6.85
N SER A 57 -6.27 -2.47 -7.60
CA SER A 57 -6.72 -1.07 -7.51
C SER A 57 -7.21 -0.70 -6.12
N GLN A 58 -7.94 -1.62 -5.46
CA GLN A 58 -8.44 -1.42 -4.10
C GLN A 58 -7.30 -1.30 -3.09
N THR A 59 -6.33 -2.23 -3.13
CA THR A 59 -5.16 -2.18 -2.23
C THR A 59 -4.36 -0.88 -2.38
N LYS A 60 -4.21 -0.37 -3.61
CA LYS A 60 -3.55 0.93 -3.82
C LYS A 60 -4.35 2.10 -3.23
N MET A 61 -5.67 2.04 -3.28
CA MET A 61 -6.56 3.05 -2.68
C MET A 61 -6.48 3.02 -1.15
N ASP A 62 -6.52 1.83 -0.55
CA ASP A 62 -6.40 1.67 0.90
C ASP A 62 -5.05 2.19 1.41
N LEU A 63 -3.96 1.89 0.69
CA LEU A 63 -2.63 2.42 0.98
C LEU A 63 -2.55 3.95 0.84
N SER A 64 -3.21 4.50 -0.19
CA SER A 64 -3.31 5.96 -0.40
C SER A 64 -3.92 6.63 0.83
N ILE A 65 -5.04 6.09 1.32
CA ILE A 65 -5.74 6.60 2.50
C ILE A 65 -4.87 6.49 3.76
N MET A 66 -4.27 5.32 3.99
CA MET A 66 -3.47 5.06 5.20
C MET A 66 -2.17 5.88 5.27
N LEU A 67 -1.51 6.08 4.12
CA LEU A 67 -0.20 6.76 4.04
C LEU A 67 -0.29 8.23 3.69
N ASP A 68 -1.49 8.72 3.38
CA ASP A 68 -1.76 10.07 2.88
C ASP A 68 -0.93 10.39 1.63
N LEU A 69 -0.96 9.46 0.66
CA LEU A 69 -0.27 9.56 -0.62
C LEU A 69 -1.27 9.38 -1.74
N SER A 70 -1.08 10.07 -2.87
CA SER A 70 -1.96 9.85 -4.02
C SER A 70 -1.85 8.41 -4.56
N THR A 71 -2.97 7.84 -5.02
CA THR A 71 -2.99 6.51 -5.66
C THR A 71 -1.97 6.43 -6.82
N ARG A 72 -1.76 7.55 -7.53
CA ARG A 72 -0.75 7.68 -8.58
C ARG A 72 0.67 7.53 -8.03
N THR A 73 0.98 8.16 -6.90
CA THR A 73 2.28 8.06 -6.23
C THR A 73 2.56 6.63 -5.79
N ILE A 74 1.57 5.95 -5.21
CA ILE A 74 1.67 4.52 -4.87
C ILE A 74 1.96 3.69 -6.12
N GLN A 75 1.20 3.90 -7.20
CA GLN A 75 1.42 3.20 -8.47
C GLN A 75 2.84 3.38 -9.03
N ILE A 76 3.34 4.63 -9.06
CA ILE A 76 4.70 4.93 -9.54
C ILE A 76 5.73 4.23 -8.65
N TRP A 77 5.53 4.23 -7.33
CA TRP A 77 6.43 3.56 -6.41
C TRP A 77 6.55 2.06 -6.71
N PHE A 78 5.43 1.35 -6.85
CA PHE A 78 5.44 -0.08 -7.18
C PHE A 78 6.06 -0.36 -8.56
N GLN A 79 5.87 0.54 -9.54
CA GLN A 79 6.55 0.42 -10.84
C GLN A 79 8.07 0.54 -10.71
N ASN A 80 8.54 1.54 -9.96
CA ASN A 80 9.97 1.75 -9.73
C ASN A 80 10.59 0.60 -8.93
N GLU A 81 9.90 0.10 -7.92
CA GLU A 81 10.38 -1.02 -7.09
C GLU A 81 10.50 -2.31 -7.91
N ARG A 82 9.54 -2.59 -8.80
CA ARG A 82 9.65 -3.72 -9.74
C ARG A 82 10.82 -3.57 -10.70
N ARG A 83 11.08 -2.35 -11.21
CA ARG A 83 12.22 -2.09 -12.07
C ARG A 83 13.54 -2.39 -11.34
N ASN A 84 13.69 -1.86 -10.12
CA ASN A 84 14.84 -2.13 -9.26
C ASN A 84 15.03 -3.63 -9.00
N ARG A 85 13.96 -4.36 -8.64
CA ARG A 85 14.02 -5.81 -8.44
C ARG A 85 14.40 -6.57 -9.71
N LYS A 86 13.87 -6.17 -10.87
CA LYS A 86 14.22 -6.79 -12.17
C LYS A 86 15.69 -6.55 -12.52
N GLU A 87 16.22 -5.36 -12.26
CA GLU A 87 17.64 -5.05 -12.44
C GLU A 87 18.52 -5.94 -11.55
N GLN A 88 18.10 -6.23 -10.32
CA GLN A 88 18.79 -7.18 -9.42
C GLN A 88 18.67 -8.65 -9.88
N MET A 89 17.51 -9.05 -10.39
CA MET A 89 17.21 -10.43 -10.84
C MET A 89 17.62 -10.72 -12.29
N ALA A 90 18.14 -9.75 -13.04
CA ALA A 90 18.63 -9.97 -14.41
C ALA A 90 19.79 -10.99 -14.48
N SER A 91 20.35 -11.37 -13.33
CA SER A 91 21.29 -12.48 -13.16
C SER A 91 20.64 -13.88 -13.15
N ASN A 92 19.32 -14.00 -12.94
CA ASN A 92 18.61 -15.28 -12.95
C ASN A 92 17.09 -15.10 -13.25
N PRO A 93 16.63 -15.28 -14.51
CA PRO A 93 15.25 -15.00 -14.89
C PRO A 93 14.30 -16.13 -14.50
N SER A 94 13.72 -16.07 -13.30
CA SER A 94 12.56 -16.88 -12.90
C SER A 94 11.24 -16.25 -13.37
N LYS A 95 10.24 -17.07 -13.74
CA LYS A 95 8.88 -16.62 -14.08
C LYS A 95 8.19 -16.05 -12.82
N ILE A 96 8.00 -14.73 -12.78
CA ILE A 96 7.28 -14.05 -11.69
C ILE A 96 5.80 -13.99 -12.06
N ASN A 97 4.92 -14.46 -11.16
CA ASN A 97 3.47 -14.29 -11.32
C ASN A 97 3.12 -12.78 -11.30
N THR A 98 2.46 -12.30 -12.35
CA THR A 98 2.10 -10.89 -12.55
C THR A 98 0.64 -10.58 -12.22
N GLU A 99 -0.11 -11.54 -11.70
CA GLU A 99 -1.51 -11.36 -11.34
C GLU A 99 -1.66 -10.28 -10.27
N LYS A 100 -2.64 -9.40 -10.48
CA LYS A 100 -2.95 -8.35 -9.50
C LYS A 100 -3.66 -8.98 -8.31
N PHE A 101 -3.09 -8.83 -7.13
CA PHE A 101 -3.63 -9.42 -5.91
C PHE A 101 -4.19 -8.34 -4.99
N GLU A 102 -5.37 -8.59 -4.44
CA GLU A 102 -5.98 -7.75 -3.42
C GLU A 102 -5.54 -8.21 -2.04
N VAL A 103 -4.89 -7.31 -1.30
CA VAL A 103 -4.48 -7.54 0.08
C VAL A 103 -5.61 -7.11 1.01
N SER A 104 -5.99 -7.98 1.95
CA SER A 104 -7.02 -7.68 2.96
C SER A 104 -6.69 -6.41 3.74
N ALA A 105 -7.71 -5.61 4.04
CA ALA A 105 -7.56 -4.34 4.73
C ALA A 105 -6.97 -4.53 6.14
N LEU A 106 -7.31 -5.64 6.81
CA LEU A 106 -6.71 -6.03 8.09
C LEU A 106 -5.20 -6.29 7.98
N ILE A 107 -4.75 -6.93 6.91
CA ILE A 107 -3.30 -7.17 6.69
C ILE A 107 -2.58 -5.85 6.47
N LEU A 108 -3.13 -4.98 5.62
CA LEU A 108 -2.56 -3.64 5.37
C LEU A 108 -2.46 -2.83 6.67
N TRP A 109 -3.52 -2.85 7.49
CA TRP A 109 -3.55 -2.18 8.78
C TRP A 109 -2.49 -2.74 9.75
N ARG A 110 -2.30 -4.06 9.81
CA ARG A 110 -1.25 -4.68 10.64
C ARG A 110 0.16 -4.26 10.21
N ILE A 111 0.42 -4.20 8.90
CA ILE A 111 1.70 -3.71 8.37
C ILE A 111 1.91 -2.25 8.76
N TYR A 112 0.89 -1.41 8.58
CA TYR A 112 0.91 -0.01 8.96
C TYR A 112 1.22 0.16 10.46
N GLU A 113 0.50 -0.55 11.33
CA GLU A 113 0.68 -0.48 12.78
C GLU A 113 2.09 -0.90 13.19
N LYS A 114 2.58 -2.03 12.66
CA LYS A 114 3.93 -2.53 12.90
C LYS A 114 5.00 -1.51 12.50
N ALA A 115 4.88 -0.90 11.31
CA ALA A 115 5.81 0.11 10.85
C ALA A 115 5.76 1.38 11.71
N LYS A 116 4.55 1.77 12.17
CA LYS A 116 4.34 2.95 13.01
C LYS A 116 4.98 2.80 14.38
N MET A 117 4.94 1.59 14.95
CA MET A 117 5.61 1.29 16.22
C MET A 117 7.14 1.34 16.10
N LYS A 118 7.70 0.90 14.97
CA LYS A 118 9.14 0.99 14.74
C LYS A 118 9.63 2.43 14.60
N SER A 119 8.83 3.31 13.98
CA SER A 119 9.20 4.71 13.78
C SER A 119 9.14 5.57 15.06
N LYS A 120 8.52 5.09 16.14
CA LYS A 120 8.41 5.79 17.42
C LYS A 120 9.53 5.48 18.42
N LYS A 121 10.35 4.47 18.12
CA LYS A 121 11.55 4.13 18.91
C LYS A 121 12.74 4.90 18.39
#